data_AF-A0A8B4GH83-F1
#
_entry.id   AF-A0A8B4GH83-F1
#
_cell.length_a   1.000
_cell.length_b   1.000
_cell.length_c   1.000
_cell.angle_alpha   90.00
_cell.angle_beta   90.00
_cell.angle_gamma   90.00
#
_symmetry.space_group_name_H-M   'P 1'
#
loop_
_entity.id
_entity.type
_entity.pdbx_description
1 polymer ?
#
loop_
_entity_poly.entity_id
_entity_poly.type
_entity_poly.pdbx_seq_one_letter_code
_entity_poly.pdbx_strand_id
1 'polypeptide(L)'
;MSQQKAPDWQAEKQPEWVVNSARKIITGLPGGYAEAAQWLGVTEDALFNRLRPNSNQIFPIGWFMVLQRAGGNTHFADAVSRQSRSVNVRLPEVEDVDRDDINAKLMEAIEYIGKHSELVRKFTEDGEIDAAERKALDANTYRLIATFQEHILLLYSVFCPAEVTPIHKAKWCGPMP
;
A
#
# COMPACT_ATOMS: atom_id res chain seq x y z
N MET A 1 -30.26 20.62 28.07
CA MET A 1 -29.47 20.35 26.85
C MET A 1 -28.94 18.92 26.96
N SER A 2 -29.47 17.99 26.16
CA SER A 2 -28.99 16.61 26.16
C SER A 2 -27.61 16.59 25.48
N GLN A 3 -26.56 16.22 26.21
CA GLN A 3 -25.24 16.04 25.62
C GLN A 3 -25.32 14.86 24.64
N GLN A 4 -25.25 15.17 23.36
CA GLN A 4 -25.18 14.16 22.31
C GLN A 4 -23.83 13.47 22.46
N LYS A 5 -23.83 12.19 22.85
CA LYS A 5 -22.61 11.37 22.98
C LYS A 5 -21.87 11.44 21.65
N ALA A 6 -20.62 11.89 21.69
CA ALA A 6 -19.75 11.87 20.53
C ALA A 6 -19.75 10.45 19.94
N PRO A 7 -19.95 10.27 18.62
CA PRO A 7 -19.97 8.95 18.01
C PRO A 7 -18.64 8.23 18.28
N ASP A 8 -18.69 6.90 18.50
CA ASP A 8 -17.58 6.14 19.08
C ASP A 8 -16.27 6.25 18.25
N TRP A 9 -16.35 6.51 16.93
CA TRP A 9 -15.18 6.77 16.07
C TRP A 9 -14.40 8.06 16.44
N GLN A 10 -15.03 9.03 17.10
CA GLN A 10 -14.36 10.25 17.58
C GLN A 10 -13.50 10.00 18.82
N ALA A 11 -13.81 8.94 19.58
CA ALA A 11 -13.06 8.53 20.76
C ALA A 11 -11.92 7.56 20.43
N GLU A 12 -12.06 6.79 19.34
CA GLU A 12 -11.09 5.78 18.91
C GLU A 12 -9.90 6.42 18.18
N LYS A 13 -8.83 6.73 18.94
CA LYS A 13 -7.60 7.33 18.39
C LYS A 13 -6.75 6.36 17.58
N GLN A 14 -6.95 5.05 17.74
CA GLN A 14 -6.22 4.02 17.04
C GLN A 14 -7.14 2.83 16.75
N PRO A 15 -7.81 2.83 15.60
CA PRO A 15 -8.70 1.76 15.21
C PRO A 15 -8.03 0.39 15.15
N GLU A 16 -8.80 -0.67 15.38
CA GLU A 16 -8.29 -2.05 15.36
C GLU A 16 -7.55 -2.38 14.05
N TRP A 17 -8.05 -1.90 12.90
CA TRP A 17 -7.40 -2.13 11.60
C TRP A 17 -6.00 -1.51 11.52
N VAL A 18 -5.74 -0.41 12.23
CA VAL A 18 -4.40 0.22 12.31
C VAL A 18 -3.46 -0.71 13.07
N VAL A 19 -3.89 -1.23 14.22
CA VAL A 19 -3.10 -2.19 15.03
C VAL A 19 -2.81 -3.45 14.22
N ASN A 20 -3.81 -3.99 13.54
CA ASN A 20 -3.66 -5.19 12.71
C ASN A 20 -2.71 -4.95 11.52
N SER A 21 -2.72 -3.75 10.93
CA SER A 21 -1.77 -3.36 9.89
C SER A 21 -0.34 -3.32 10.41
N ALA A 22 -0.12 -2.75 11.61
CA ALA A 22 1.20 -2.68 12.22
C ALA A 22 1.75 -4.07 12.51
N ARG A 23 0.92 -4.93 13.12
CA ARG A 23 1.27 -6.35 13.37
C ARG A 23 1.65 -7.06 12.08
N LYS A 24 0.84 -6.91 11.02
CA LYS A 24 1.10 -7.54 9.72
C LYS A 24 2.45 -7.12 9.12
N ILE A 25 2.78 -5.83 9.19
CA ILE A 25 4.06 -5.31 8.70
C ILE A 25 5.21 -5.89 9.52
N ILE A 26 5.11 -5.84 10.85
CA ILE A 26 6.14 -6.33 11.77
C ILE A 26 6.38 -7.83 11.55
N THR A 27 5.33 -8.65 11.53
CA THR A 27 5.46 -10.10 11.32
C THR A 27 5.90 -10.49 9.91
N GLY A 28 5.81 -9.56 8.95
CA GLY A 28 6.32 -9.75 7.60
C GLY A 28 7.83 -9.53 7.48
N LEU A 29 8.47 -8.94 8.49
CA LEU A 29 9.93 -8.81 8.55
C LEU A 29 10.55 -10.17 8.94
N PRO A 30 11.70 -10.57 8.33
CA PRO A 30 12.39 -11.82 8.66
C PRO A 30 12.64 -12.03 10.16
N GLY A 31 13.03 -10.97 10.88
CA GLY A 31 13.26 -10.98 12.32
C GLY A 31 12.09 -10.46 13.17
N GLY A 32 10.92 -10.25 12.58
CA GLY A 32 9.69 -9.93 13.31
C GLY A 32 9.79 -8.67 14.18
N TYR A 33 9.37 -8.81 15.45
CA TYR A 33 9.36 -7.71 16.43
C TYR A 33 10.76 -7.23 16.81
N ALA A 34 11.73 -8.14 16.92
CA ALA A 34 13.11 -7.78 17.25
C ALA A 34 13.73 -6.90 16.15
N GLU A 35 13.56 -7.29 14.89
CA GLU A 35 14.02 -6.51 13.75
C GLU A 35 13.27 -5.17 13.63
N ALA A 36 11.94 -5.18 13.84
CA ALA A 36 11.15 -3.94 13.84
C ALA A 36 11.64 -2.95 14.91
N ALA A 37 11.94 -3.44 16.11
CA ALA A 37 12.46 -2.63 17.21
C ALA A 37 13.82 -2.02 16.85
N GLN A 38 14.70 -2.80 16.21
CA GLN A 38 15.99 -2.34 15.70
C GLN A 38 15.83 -1.23 14.65
N TRP A 39 15.00 -1.43 13.62
CA TRP A 39 14.74 -0.42 12.59
C TRP A 39 14.21 0.90 13.17
N LEU A 40 13.43 0.82 14.24
CA LEU A 40 12.79 1.96 14.88
C LEU A 40 13.62 2.61 16.00
N GLY A 41 14.74 1.98 16.40
CA GLY A 41 15.57 2.45 17.50
C GLY A 41 14.85 2.44 18.86
N VAL A 42 13.98 1.45 19.10
CA VAL A 42 13.20 1.29 20.34
C VAL A 42 13.30 -0.14 20.88
N THR A 43 12.72 -0.40 22.04
CA THR A 43 12.60 -1.77 22.60
C THR A 43 11.37 -2.49 22.05
N GLU A 44 11.38 -3.83 22.07
CA GLU A 44 10.18 -4.63 21.75
C GLU A 44 9.00 -4.30 22.67
N ASP A 45 9.26 -4.06 23.96
CA ASP A 45 8.25 -3.60 24.92
C ASP A 45 7.58 -2.29 24.48
N ALA A 46 8.33 -1.37 23.87
CA ALA A 46 7.76 -0.13 23.35
C ALA A 46 6.78 -0.39 22.18
N LEU A 47 7.01 -1.43 21.37
CA LEU A 47 6.08 -1.88 20.34
C LEU A 47 4.84 -2.51 20.99
N PHE A 48 5.02 -3.49 21.89
CA PHE A 48 3.89 -4.17 22.55
C PHE A 48 2.98 -3.18 23.30
N ASN A 49 3.57 -2.20 23.98
CA ASN A 49 2.81 -1.15 24.66
C ASN A 49 1.92 -0.34 23.71
N ARG A 50 2.30 -0.14 22.44
CA ARG A 50 1.52 0.58 21.41
C ARG A 50 0.53 -0.30 20.64
N LEU A 51 0.64 -1.61 20.77
CA LEU A 51 -0.15 -2.59 20.01
C LEU A 51 -1.14 -3.37 20.87
N ARG A 52 -1.12 -3.17 22.20
CA ARG A 52 -2.10 -3.79 23.10
C ARG A 52 -3.46 -3.09 23.05
N PRO A 53 -4.56 -3.81 23.28
CA PRO A 53 -5.88 -3.20 23.45
C PRO A 53 -5.89 -2.15 24.55
N ASN A 54 -6.71 -1.10 24.39
CA ASN A 54 -6.88 -0.01 25.35
C ASN A 54 -5.57 0.72 25.72
N SER A 55 -4.56 0.66 24.85
CA SER A 55 -3.35 1.46 25.06
C SER A 55 -3.67 2.96 24.97
N ASN A 56 -3.04 3.73 25.85
CA ASN A 56 -3.02 5.19 25.73
C ASN A 56 -1.92 5.69 24.78
N GLN A 57 -1.11 4.77 24.22
CA GLN A 57 -0.07 5.07 23.25
C GLN A 57 -0.48 4.60 21.86
N ILE A 58 -0.38 5.50 20.88
CA ILE A 58 -0.66 5.19 19.48
C ILE A 58 0.59 4.67 18.77
N PHE A 59 0.38 3.81 17.77
CA PHE A 59 1.43 3.44 16.83
C PHE A 59 1.64 4.57 15.81
N PRO A 60 2.81 5.24 15.76
CA PRO A 60 3.02 6.42 14.92
C PRO A 60 3.00 6.10 13.41
N ILE A 61 2.44 7.00 12.58
CA ILE A 61 2.51 6.92 11.11
C ILE A 61 3.97 6.83 10.62
N GLY A 62 4.88 7.58 11.25
CA GLY A 62 6.30 7.50 10.92
C GLY A 62 6.88 6.08 11.07
N TRP A 63 6.42 5.31 12.06
CA TRP A 63 6.87 3.92 12.25
C TRP A 63 6.34 3.01 11.16
N PHE A 64 5.08 3.20 10.71
CA PHE A 64 4.57 2.51 9.54
C PHE A 64 5.45 2.76 8.31
N MET A 65 5.86 4.00 8.07
CA MET A 65 6.68 4.34 6.90
C MET A 65 8.07 3.69 6.95
N VAL A 66 8.73 3.71 8.11
CA VAL A 66 10.04 3.07 8.29
C VAL A 66 9.96 1.56 8.08
N LEU A 67 9.01 0.90 8.75
CA LEU A 67 8.89 -0.56 8.67
C LEU A 67 8.43 -1.07 7.30
N GLN A 68 7.54 -0.33 6.63
CA GLN A 68 7.15 -0.67 5.24
C GLN A 68 8.33 -0.56 4.28
N ARG A 69 9.19 0.44 4.45
CA ARG A 69 10.40 0.60 3.65
C ARG A 69 11.38 -0.54 3.92
N ALA A 70 11.61 -0.89 5.19
CA ALA A 70 12.45 -2.02 5.58
C ALA A 70 11.94 -3.35 4.99
N GLY A 71 10.63 -3.57 5.03
CA GLY A 71 10.00 -4.79 4.53
C GLY A 71 9.57 -4.77 3.06
N GLY A 72 9.89 -3.72 2.29
CA GLY A 72 9.54 -3.61 0.86
C GLY A 72 8.05 -3.73 0.51
N ASN A 73 7.14 -3.41 1.45
CA ASN A 73 5.70 -3.63 1.32
C ASN A 73 4.88 -2.35 1.50
N THR A 74 3.60 -2.39 1.12
CA THR A 74 2.64 -1.26 1.21
C THR A 74 1.42 -1.59 2.05
N HIS A 75 1.54 -2.49 3.02
CA HIS A 75 0.38 -3.02 3.77
C HIS A 75 -0.45 -1.95 4.51
N PHE A 76 0.18 -0.91 5.03
CA PHE A 76 -0.52 0.21 5.66
C PHE A 76 -1.28 1.05 4.62
N ALA A 77 -0.66 1.35 3.47
CA ALA A 77 -1.33 2.05 2.38
C ALA A 77 -2.53 1.24 1.86
N ASP A 78 -2.36 -0.08 1.68
CA ASP A 78 -3.46 -0.96 1.28
C ASP A 78 -4.60 -0.97 2.31
N ALA A 79 -4.27 -0.92 3.61
CA ALA A 79 -5.27 -0.90 4.68
C ALA A 79 -6.04 0.43 4.72
N VAL A 80 -5.35 1.57 4.61
CA VAL A 80 -5.95 2.90 4.48
C VAL A 80 -6.86 2.97 3.27
N SER A 81 -6.44 2.40 2.14
CA SER A 81 -7.24 2.36 0.93
C SER A 81 -8.52 1.54 1.11
N ARG A 82 -8.43 0.34 1.71
CA ARG A 82 -9.63 -0.47 2.03
C ARG A 82 -10.61 0.30 2.93
N GLN A 83 -10.11 0.99 3.96
CA GLN A 83 -10.95 1.75 4.89
C GLN A 83 -11.66 2.93 4.21
N SER A 84 -11.03 3.52 3.19
CA SER A 84 -11.57 4.63 2.40
C SER A 84 -12.34 4.18 1.15
N ARG A 85 -12.51 2.87 0.93
CA ARG A 85 -13.08 2.31 -0.31
C ARG A 85 -12.34 2.76 -1.58
N SER A 86 -11.02 2.90 -1.47
CA SER A 86 -10.12 3.20 -2.57
C SER A 86 -9.18 2.02 -2.84
N VAL A 87 -8.40 2.13 -3.92
CA VAL A 87 -7.38 1.15 -4.30
C VAL A 87 -6.01 1.81 -4.16
N ASN A 88 -5.09 1.12 -3.50
CA ASN A 88 -3.68 1.50 -3.50
C ASN A 88 -3.00 0.85 -4.70
N VAL A 89 -2.36 1.65 -5.55
CA VAL A 89 -1.60 1.16 -6.70
C VAL A 89 -0.14 1.44 -6.44
N ARG A 90 0.66 0.37 -6.38
CA ARG A 90 2.11 0.52 -6.22
C ARG A 90 2.67 0.99 -7.55
N LEU A 91 3.31 2.15 -7.52
CA LEU A 91 4.05 2.65 -8.66
C LEU A 91 5.38 1.88 -8.78
N PRO A 92 5.76 1.42 -9.97
CA PRO A 92 7.08 0.82 -10.17
C PRO A 92 8.18 1.87 -10.00
N GLU A 93 9.36 1.42 -9.58
CA GLU A 93 10.56 2.25 -9.64
C GLU A 93 10.98 2.33 -11.11
N VAL A 94 11.03 3.54 -11.65
CA VAL A 94 11.48 3.79 -13.03
C VAL A 94 13.01 3.85 -12.99
N GLU A 95 13.67 2.73 -13.25
CA GLU A 95 15.11 2.67 -13.52
C GLU A 95 15.33 2.80 -15.03
N ASP A 96 16.10 3.81 -15.48
CA ASP A 96 16.51 4.10 -16.87
C ASP A 96 15.84 3.23 -17.95
N VAL A 97 14.56 3.52 -18.21
CA VAL A 97 13.73 2.78 -19.16
C VAL A 97 13.96 3.34 -20.57
N ASP A 98 14.16 2.45 -21.55
CA ASP A 98 14.38 2.86 -22.93
C ASP A 98 13.09 3.46 -23.52
N ARG A 99 13.20 4.43 -24.42
CA ARG A 99 12.04 5.12 -25.02
C ARG A 99 11.09 4.15 -25.73
N ASP A 100 11.61 3.00 -26.15
CA ASP A 100 10.86 1.94 -26.82
C ASP A 100 9.86 1.21 -25.90
N ASP A 101 9.99 1.34 -24.57
CA ASP A 101 9.17 0.63 -23.59
C ASP A 101 7.80 1.30 -23.31
N ILE A 102 7.61 2.58 -23.67
CA ILE A 102 6.34 3.31 -23.42
C ILE A 102 5.17 2.62 -24.12
N ASN A 103 5.34 2.30 -25.41
CA ASN A 103 4.28 1.68 -26.22
C ASN A 103 4.07 0.23 -25.80
N ALA A 104 5.13 -0.49 -25.43
CA ALA A 104 5.02 -1.86 -24.93
C ALA A 104 4.13 -1.93 -23.69
N LYS A 105 4.30 -1.00 -22.74
CA LYS A 105 3.45 -0.93 -21.53
C LYS A 105 1.99 -0.59 -21.80
N LEU A 106 1.72 0.25 -22.79
CA LEU A 106 0.33 0.49 -23.22
C LEU A 106 -0.31 -0.78 -23.80
N MET A 107 0.42 -1.50 -24.66
CA MET A 107 -0.07 -2.75 -25.23
C MET A 107 -0.30 -3.82 -24.17
N GLU A 108 0.61 -3.95 -23.20
CA GLU A 108 0.44 -4.85 -22.04
C GLU A 108 -0.84 -4.50 -21.24
N ALA A 109 -1.12 -3.21 -21.02
CA ALA A 109 -2.36 -2.79 -20.37
C ALA A 109 -3.61 -3.17 -21.18
N ILE A 110 -3.57 -3.02 -22.52
CA ILE A 110 -4.67 -3.41 -23.41
C ILE A 110 -4.93 -4.92 -23.33
N GLU A 111 -3.90 -5.75 -23.24
CA GLU A 111 -4.05 -7.20 -23.03
C GLU A 111 -4.82 -7.50 -21.73
N TYR A 112 -4.49 -6.81 -20.64
CA TYR A 112 -5.23 -6.95 -19.38
C TYR A 112 -6.69 -6.49 -19.48
N ILE A 113 -7.01 -5.49 -20.30
CA ILE A 113 -8.39 -5.09 -20.61
C ILE A 113 -9.12 -6.22 -21.34
N GLY A 114 -8.50 -6.79 -22.37
CA GLY A 114 -9.06 -7.93 -23.11
C GLY A 114 -9.37 -9.10 -22.19
N LYS A 115 -8.40 -9.48 -21.35
CA LYS A 115 -8.57 -10.53 -20.34
C LYS A 115 -9.65 -10.18 -19.31
N HIS A 116 -9.76 -8.92 -18.89
CA HIS A 116 -10.81 -8.49 -17.97
C HIS A 116 -12.20 -8.73 -18.56
N SER A 117 -12.39 -8.38 -19.84
CA SER A 117 -13.66 -8.61 -20.54
C SER A 117 -14.02 -10.10 -20.63
N GLU A 118 -13.03 -10.96 -20.90
CA GLU A 118 -13.21 -12.42 -20.90
C GLU A 118 -13.63 -12.95 -19.52
N LEU A 119 -12.94 -12.53 -18.46
CA LEU A 119 -13.26 -12.95 -17.08
C LEU A 119 -14.66 -12.49 -16.67
N VAL A 120 -15.03 -11.24 -16.96
CA VAL A 120 -16.37 -10.73 -16.63
C VAL A 120 -17.44 -11.53 -17.35
N ARG A 121 -17.27 -11.80 -18.65
CA ARG A 121 -18.23 -12.63 -19.40
C ARG A 121 -18.38 -14.00 -18.74
N LYS A 122 -17.25 -14.68 -18.47
CA LYS A 122 -17.23 -16.03 -17.91
C LYS A 122 -17.85 -16.10 -16.51
N PHE A 123 -17.45 -15.21 -15.60
CA PHE A 123 -17.85 -15.23 -14.19
C PHE A 123 -19.23 -14.58 -13.95
N THR A 124 -19.95 -14.19 -15.00
CA THR A 124 -21.34 -13.73 -14.87
C THR A 124 -22.33 -14.65 -15.56
N GLU A 125 -21.87 -15.79 -16.11
CA GLU A 125 -22.71 -16.76 -16.83
C GLU A 125 -23.79 -17.38 -15.94
N ASP A 126 -23.49 -17.58 -14.65
CA ASP A 126 -24.41 -18.13 -13.65
C ASP A 126 -25.14 -17.07 -12.81
N GLY A 127 -24.83 -15.78 -13.04
CA GLY A 127 -25.43 -14.64 -12.37
C GLY A 127 -24.86 -14.30 -10.99
N GLU A 128 -23.85 -15.02 -10.49
CA GLU A 128 -23.24 -14.77 -9.18
C GLU A 128 -21.71 -14.79 -9.26
N ILE A 129 -21.04 -13.76 -8.74
CA ILE A 129 -19.57 -13.77 -8.65
C ILE A 129 -19.16 -14.32 -7.29
N ASP A 130 -18.51 -15.49 -7.31
CA ASP A 130 -18.03 -16.12 -6.09
C ASP A 130 -16.72 -15.48 -5.54
N ALA A 131 -16.25 -15.97 -4.39
CA ALA A 131 -15.05 -15.43 -3.76
C ALA A 131 -13.76 -15.64 -4.57
N ALA A 132 -13.64 -16.76 -5.28
CA ALA A 132 -12.49 -17.08 -6.12
C ALA A 132 -12.49 -16.25 -7.42
N GLU A 133 -13.66 -16.09 -8.03
CA GLU A 133 -13.88 -15.25 -9.21
C GLU A 133 -13.64 -13.77 -8.91
N ARG A 134 -14.19 -13.28 -7.79
CA ARG A 134 -13.92 -11.93 -7.29
C ARG A 134 -12.41 -11.71 -7.10
N LYS A 135 -11.71 -12.68 -6.50
CA LYS A 135 -10.25 -12.61 -6.31
C LYS A 135 -9.50 -12.56 -7.65
N ALA A 136 -9.95 -13.33 -8.65
CA ALA A 136 -9.35 -13.33 -9.98
C ALA A 136 -9.59 -12.01 -10.73
N LEU A 137 -10.81 -11.45 -10.65
CA LEU A 137 -11.13 -10.13 -11.18
C LEU A 137 -10.32 -9.02 -10.51
N ASP A 138 -10.26 -9.02 -9.18
CA ASP A 138 -9.48 -8.06 -8.39
C ASP A 138 -7.99 -8.12 -8.80
N ALA A 139 -7.43 -9.33 -8.95
CA ALA A 139 -6.04 -9.51 -9.36
C ALA A 139 -5.75 -9.00 -10.77
N ASN A 140 -6.63 -9.29 -11.75
CA ASN A 140 -6.47 -8.80 -13.12
C ASN A 140 -6.61 -7.27 -13.19
N THR A 141 -7.60 -6.72 -12.48
CA THR A 141 -7.85 -5.27 -12.42
C THR A 141 -6.67 -4.53 -11.79
N TYR A 142 -6.08 -5.08 -10.73
CA TYR A 142 -4.88 -4.53 -10.13
C TYR A 142 -3.72 -4.48 -11.14
N ARG A 143 -3.48 -5.57 -11.89
CA ARG A 143 -2.43 -5.61 -12.92
C ARG A 143 -2.68 -4.58 -14.01
N LEU A 144 -3.90 -4.50 -14.52
CA LEU A 144 -4.31 -3.48 -15.49
C LEU A 144 -3.94 -2.07 -15.01
N ILE A 145 -4.39 -1.68 -13.81
CA ILE A 145 -4.18 -0.34 -13.31
C ILE A 145 -2.70 -0.07 -13.05
N ALA A 146 -1.97 -1.03 -12.47
CA ALA A 146 -0.54 -0.89 -12.21
C ALA A 146 0.27 -0.71 -13.51
N THR A 147 0.04 -1.55 -14.51
CA THR A 147 0.69 -1.46 -15.82
C THR A 147 0.33 -0.15 -16.54
N PHE A 148 -0.92 0.31 -16.43
CA PHE A 148 -1.31 1.59 -17.01
C PHE A 148 -0.66 2.78 -16.29
N GLN A 149 -0.54 2.75 -14.96
CA GLN A 149 0.19 3.77 -14.21
C GLN A 149 1.68 3.78 -14.56
N GLU A 150 2.29 2.61 -14.77
CA GLU A 150 3.67 2.50 -15.26
C GLU A 150 3.82 3.19 -16.61
N HIS A 151 2.93 2.91 -17.57
CA HIS A 151 2.92 3.59 -18.87
C HIS A 151 2.88 5.13 -18.72
N ILE A 152 2.02 5.66 -17.84
CA ILE A 152 1.92 7.11 -17.59
C ILE A 152 3.21 7.67 -16.99
N LEU A 153 3.84 6.96 -16.04
CA LEU A 153 5.11 7.38 -15.45
C LEU A 153 6.24 7.41 -16.49
N LEU A 154 6.32 6.40 -17.36
CA LEU A 154 7.30 6.37 -18.45
C LEU A 154 7.07 7.54 -19.41
N LEU A 155 5.82 7.78 -19.79
CA LEU A 155 5.44 8.92 -20.63
C LEU A 155 5.95 10.24 -20.02
N TYR A 156 5.69 10.47 -18.73
CA TYR A 156 6.15 11.69 -18.06
C TYR A 156 7.66 11.75 -17.87
N SER A 157 8.34 10.62 -17.66
CA SER A 157 9.81 10.62 -17.55
C SER A 157 10.49 11.11 -18.83
N VAL A 158 9.90 10.82 -20.00
CA VAL A 158 10.44 11.22 -21.30
C VAL A 158 9.97 12.62 -21.71
N PHE A 159 8.70 12.94 -21.48
CA PHE A 159 8.06 14.15 -22.00
C PHE A 159 7.87 15.27 -20.96
N CYS A 160 8.12 15.01 -19.67
CA CYS A 160 8.06 15.98 -18.58
C CYS A 160 9.29 15.91 -17.63
N PRO A 161 10.51 16.14 -18.14
CA PRO A 161 11.75 15.95 -17.37
C PRO A 161 11.91 16.90 -16.16
N ALA A 162 11.11 17.97 -16.06
CA ALA A 162 11.17 18.93 -14.95
C ALA A 162 10.41 18.48 -13.69
N GLU A 163 9.50 17.50 -13.77
CA GLU A 163 8.64 17.08 -12.65
C GLU A 163 9.14 15.82 -11.93
N VAL A 164 10.10 15.08 -12.49
CA VAL A 164 10.68 13.90 -11.85
C VAL A 164 11.72 14.34 -10.81
N THR A 165 11.24 14.96 -9.72
CA THR A 165 12.04 15.02 -8.50
C THR A 165 12.00 13.62 -7.89
N PRO A 166 13.13 12.89 -7.78
CA PRO A 166 13.10 11.57 -7.17
C PRO A 166 12.61 11.74 -5.73
N ILE A 167 11.50 11.10 -5.38
CA ILE A 167 10.92 11.10 -4.02
C ILE A 167 11.97 10.63 -2.99
N HIS A 168 13.04 9.97 -3.44
CA HIS A 168 14.15 9.47 -2.63
C HIS A 168 15.37 10.39 -2.48
N LYS A 169 15.41 11.59 -3.07
CA LYS A 169 16.50 12.57 -2.79
C LYS A 169 16.30 13.40 -1.52
N ALA A 170 15.33 13.07 -0.67
CA ALA A 170 15.39 13.45 0.73
C ALA A 170 16.45 12.56 1.41
N LYS A 171 17.71 13.02 1.40
CA LYS A 171 18.80 12.46 2.22
C LYS A 171 18.29 12.32 3.65
N TRP A 172 18.02 11.08 4.07
CA TRP A 172 17.90 10.75 5.48
C TRP A 172 19.30 10.92 6.09
N CYS A 173 19.55 12.08 6.67
CA CYS A 173 20.63 12.25 7.64
C CYS A 173 20.18 11.56 8.93
N GLY A 174 20.38 10.24 9.01
CA GLY A 174 20.33 9.54 10.29
C GLY A 174 21.38 10.12 11.25
N PRO A 175 21.18 10.00 12.57
CA PRO A 175 22.19 10.45 13.52
C PRO A 175 23.45 9.60 13.31
N MET A 176 24.57 10.25 13.02
CA MET A 176 25.89 9.62 13.15
C MET A 176 26.19 9.36 14.64
N PRO A 177 27.01 8.33 14.95
CA PRO A 177 27.16 7.74 16.29
C PRO A 177 27.52 8.72 17.41
#